data_AF-H1PJ01-F1
#
_entry.id   AF-H1PJ01-F1
#
_cell.length_a   1.000
_cell.length_b   1.000
_cell.length_c   1.000
_cell.angle_alpha   90.00
_cell.angle_beta   90.00
_cell.angle_gamma   90.00
#
_symmetry.space_group_name_H-M   'P 1'
#
loop_
_entity.id
_entity.type
_entity.pdbx_description
1 polymer ?
#
loop_
_entity_poly.entity_id
_entity_poly.type
_entity_poly.pdbx_seq_one_letter_code
_entity_poly.pdbx_strand_id
1 'polypeptide(L)' 'MTEKEKTDTKEIKPKEQPQEKPDGILTKKINGKTFVTEIYFDKKSKNTFQDKLFKVINSKRNSSE' A
#
# COMPACT_ATOMS: atom_id res chain seq x y z
N MET A 1 10.91 -23.25 -41.18
CA MET A 1 10.06 -22.72 -40.09
C MET A 1 9.97 -23.80 -39.03
N THR A 2 10.45 -23.51 -37.81
CA THR A 2 10.10 -24.10 -36.50
C THR A 2 11.19 -23.60 -35.55
N GLU A 3 10.98 -22.40 -35.01
CA GLU A 3 11.79 -21.90 -33.91
C GLU A 3 11.20 -22.51 -32.64
N LYS A 4 12.01 -23.28 -31.92
CA LYS A 4 11.61 -24.00 -30.72
C LYS A 4 11.55 -23.00 -29.58
N GLU A 5 10.34 -22.85 -29.05
CA GLU A 5 9.97 -22.06 -27.89
C GLU A 5 10.98 -22.29 -26.74
N LYS A 6 11.81 -21.29 -26.47
CA LYS A 6 12.61 -21.23 -25.25
C LYS A 6 11.63 -20.94 -24.11
N THR A 7 11.30 -21.98 -23.37
CA THR A 7 10.61 -21.89 -22.10
C THR A 7 11.52 -21.14 -21.12
N ASP A 8 11.29 -19.83 -21.02
CA ASP A 8 11.84 -18.99 -19.96
C ASP A 8 11.30 -19.54 -18.65
N THR A 9 12.16 -20.28 -17.96
CA THR A 9 11.90 -20.78 -16.62
C THR A 9 11.89 -19.55 -15.72
N LYS A 10 10.72 -18.91 -15.60
CA LYS A 10 10.47 -17.94 -14.55
C LYS A 10 10.70 -18.66 -13.24
N GLU A 11 11.86 -18.45 -12.65
CA GLU A 11 12.10 -18.65 -11.23
C GLU A 11 10.94 -18.01 -10.49
N ILE A 12 10.01 -18.85 -10.03
CA ILE A 12 8.97 -18.46 -9.11
C ILE A 12 9.72 -18.20 -7.81
N LYS A 13 10.26 -16.99 -7.66
CA LYS A 13 10.66 -16.48 -6.35
C LYS A 13 9.47 -16.76 -5.43
N PRO A 14 9.68 -17.32 -4.23
CA PRO A 14 8.58 -17.55 -3.31
C PRO A 14 7.89 -16.21 -3.15
N LYS A 15 6.67 -16.13 -3.69
CA LYS A 15 5.76 -15.02 -3.47
C LYS A 15 5.62 -15.02 -1.96
N GLU A 16 6.36 -14.13 -1.28
CA GLU A 16 6.20 -13.88 0.13
C GLU A 16 4.70 -13.90 0.34
N GLN A 17 4.22 -14.88 1.11
CA GLN A 17 2.80 -14.99 1.40
C GLN A 17 2.34 -13.57 1.73
N PRO A 18 1.22 -13.08 1.18
CA PRO A 18 0.73 -11.78 1.58
C PRO A 18 0.49 -11.87 3.09
N GLN A 19 1.48 -11.45 3.88
CA GLN A 19 1.26 -11.09 5.28
C GLN A 19 0.14 -10.08 5.15
N GLU A 20 -1.06 -10.45 5.57
CA GLU A 20 -2.23 -9.60 5.43
C GLU A 20 -1.88 -8.31 6.15
N LYS A 21 -1.52 -7.29 5.35
CA LYS A 21 -1.05 -6.03 5.88
C LYS A 21 -2.26 -5.46 6.63
N PRO A 22 -2.11 -5.14 7.93
CA PRO A 22 -3.23 -4.71 8.74
C PRO A 22 -3.82 -3.42 8.14
N ASP A 23 -5.12 -3.23 8.39
CA ASP A 23 -5.87 -2.06 7.93
C ASP A 23 -5.10 -0.77 8.25
N GLY A 24 -4.73 0.02 7.25
CA GLY A 24 -3.74 1.07 7.51
C GLY A 24 -3.42 2.00 6.36
N ILE A 25 -2.66 3.04 6.69
CA ILE A 25 -2.17 4.04 5.75
C ILE A 25 -0.69 4.23 6.01
N LEU A 26 0.15 4.01 5.00
CA LEU A 26 1.55 4.32 5.06
C LEU A 26 1.78 5.71 4.50
N THR A 27 2.44 6.56 5.28
CA THR A 27 2.82 7.92 4.86
C THR A 27 4.32 8.11 4.95
N LYS A 28 4.87 8.90 4.05
CA LYS A 28 6.25 9.36 4.07
C LYS A 28 6.28 10.88 4.09
N LYS A 29 7.17 11.45 4.90
CA LYS A 29 7.41 12.89 4.93
C LYS A 29 8.61 13.21 4.04
N ILE A 30 8.39 14.00 2.99
CA ILE A 30 9.40 14.39 2.02
C ILE A 30 9.32 15.91 1.87
N ASN A 31 10.44 16.62 2.09
CA ASN A 31 10.53 18.08 2.00
C ASN A 31 9.41 18.81 2.80
N GLY A 32 9.15 18.35 4.02
CA GLY A 32 8.10 18.93 4.88
C GLY A 32 6.66 18.58 4.50
N LYS A 33 6.45 17.85 3.39
CA LYS A 33 5.14 17.41 2.90
C LYS A 33 4.91 15.94 3.24
N THR A 34 3.69 15.59 3.63
CA THR A 34 3.28 14.21 3.89
C THR A 34 2.68 13.63 2.62
N PHE A 35 3.24 12.52 2.15
CA PHE A 35 2.76 11.75 1.00
C PHE A 35 2.22 10.42 1.49
N VAL A 36 1.01 10.07 1.07
CA VAL A 36 0.48 8.72 1.26
C VAL A 36 1.10 7.83 0.20
N THR A 37 1.82 6.77 0.59
CA THR A 37 2.50 5.87 -0.35
C THR A 37 1.78 4.55 -0.51
N GLU A 38 1.10 4.07 0.53
CA GLU A 38 0.36 2.80 0.47
C GLU A 38 -0.89 2.91 1.35
N ILE A 39 -1.99 2.28 0.92
CA ILE A 39 -3.22 2.16 1.71
C ILE A 39 -3.67 0.71 1.68
N TYR A 40 -3.92 0.17 2.86
CA TYR A 40 -4.43 -1.18 3.07
C TYR A 40 -5.83 -1.11 3.64
N PHE A 41 -6.70 -1.95 3.06
CA PHE A 41 -8.05 -2.18 3.52
C PHE A 41 -8.15 -3.60 4.04
N ASP A 42 -8.48 -3.74 5.31
CA ASP A 42 -8.98 -5.01 5.81
C ASP A 42 -10.33 -5.28 5.15
N LYS A 43 -10.52 -6.49 4.63
CA LYS A 43 -11.75 -6.97 4.00
C LYS A 43 -12.97 -6.85 4.92
N LYS A 44 -12.75 -6.85 6.24
CA LYS A 44 -13.80 -6.68 7.26
C LYS A 44 -14.02 -5.22 7.65
N SER A 45 -13.13 -4.31 7.26
CA SER A 45 -13.23 -2.89 7.57
C SER A 45 -14.32 -2.22 6.75
N LYS A 46 -15.14 -1.40 7.41
CA LYS A 46 -16.14 -0.55 6.73
C LYS A 46 -15.57 0.79 6.31
N ASN A 47 -14.32 1.08 6.67
CA ASN A 47 -13.70 2.37 6.38
C ASN A 47 -13.47 2.53 4.89
N THR A 48 -13.91 3.67 4.36
CA THR A 48 -13.68 4.05 2.98
C THR A 48 -12.29 4.66 2.81
N PHE A 49 -11.87 4.80 1.55
CA PHE A 49 -10.68 5.57 1.20
C PHE A 49 -10.76 7.01 1.68
N GLN A 50 -11.95 7.61 1.64
CA GLN A 50 -12.17 8.98 2.11
C GLN A 50 -11.96 9.08 3.63
N ASP A 51 -12.53 8.16 4.42
CA ASP A 51 -12.37 8.14 5.89
C ASP A 51 -10.89 8.08 6.29
N LYS A 52 -10.13 7.24 5.58
CA LYS A 52 -8.69 7.06 5.77
C LYS A 52 -7.92 8.34 5.44
N LEU A 53 -8.15 8.96 4.28
CA LEU A 53 -7.49 10.22 3.92
C LEU A 53 -7.85 11.36 4.86
N PHE A 54 -9.11 11.46 5.28
CA PHE A 54 -9.56 12.49 6.21
C PHE A 54 -8.83 12.39 7.56
N LYS A 55 -8.54 11.17 8.03
CA LYS A 55 -7.74 10.92 9.23
C LYS A 55 -6.30 11.46 9.10
N VAL A 56 -5.66 11.27 7.94
CA VAL A 56 -4.30 11.80 7.69
C VAL A 56 -4.29 13.33 7.70
N ILE A 57 -5.31 13.95 7.10
CA ILE A 57 -5.43 15.41 7.02
C ILE A 57 -5.72 16.00 8.41
N ASN A 58 -6.66 15.41 9.16
CA ASN A 58 -7.04 15.88 10.50
C ASN A 58 -5.94 15.66 11.54
N SER A 59 -5.15 14.59 11.42
CA SER A 59 -3.99 14.36 12.30
C SER A 59 -2.98 15.51 12.27
N LYS A 60 -2.96 16.33 11.22
CA LYS A 60 -2.12 17.52 11.13
C LYS A 60 -2.68 18.74 11.86
N ARG A 61 -4.00 18.84 12.02
CA ARG A 61 -4.66 19.99 12.67
C ARG A 61 -4.60 19.94 14.21
N ASN A 62 -4.60 18.74 14.79
CA ASN A 62 -4.59 18.57 16.26
C ASN A 62 -3.18 18.45 16.85
N SER A 63 -2.12 18.60 16.05
CA SER A 63 -0.71 18.61 16.51
C SER A 63 -0.13 20.03 16.59
N SER A 64 -0.99 21.04 16.44
CA SER A 64 -0.67 22.46 16.63
C SER A 64 -1.38 22.93 17.90
N GLU A 65 -0.92 22.44 19.05
CA GLU A 65 -1.12 23.04 20.37
C GLU A 65 0.14 22.82 21.21
#